data_AF-A0A949Z0G3-F1
#
_entry.id   AF-A0A949Z0G3-F1
#
_cell.length_a   1.000
_cell.length_b   1.000
_cell.length_c   1.000
_cell.angle_alpha   90.00
_cell.angle_beta   90.00
_cell.angle_gamma   90.00
#
_symmetry.space_group_name_H-M   'P 1'
#
loop_
_entity.id
_entity.type
_entity.pdbx_description
1 polymer ?
#
loop_
_entity_poly.entity_id
_entity_poly.type
_entity_poly.pdbx_seq_one_letter_code
_entity_poly.pdbx_strand_id
1 'polypeptide(L)'
;MDHQRDMTPVVDLTRKKGTGAERTRRPIYVDLLPPCKYACPAGENIQAWLALAQAGRWKEAWEQLISDNPLPAVHGRVCYHPCETG
;
A
#
# COMPACT_ATOMS: atom_id res chain seq x y z
N MET A 1 -1.98 13.39 -50.74
CA MET A 1 -2.41 14.60 -50.01
C MET A 1 -3.14 14.09 -48.78
N ASP A 2 -2.76 14.31 -47.53
CA ASP A 2 -1.71 15.10 -46.91
C ASP A 2 -1.60 14.49 -45.50
N HIS A 3 -0.52 13.79 -45.17
CA HIS A 3 -0.31 13.14 -43.87
C HIS A 3 0.19 14.20 -42.87
N GLN A 4 -0.57 15.28 -42.77
CA GLN A 4 -0.28 16.50 -42.05
C GLN A 4 -1.38 16.56 -40.97
N ARG A 5 -1.14 16.39 -39.66
CA ARG A 5 0.03 16.75 -38.84
C ARG A 5 0.06 15.79 -37.65
N ASP A 6 0.95 14.80 -37.66
CA ASP A 6 1.47 14.35 -36.38
C ASP A 6 2.47 15.42 -35.92
N MET A 7 2.05 16.28 -34.99
CA MET A 7 2.86 17.36 -34.43
C MET A 7 3.94 16.84 -33.48
N THR A 8 3.98 15.53 -33.22
CA THR A 8 4.97 14.93 -32.34
C THR A 8 6.29 14.85 -33.09
N PRO A 9 7.33 15.58 -32.66
CA PRO A 9 8.64 15.46 -33.29
C PRO A 9 9.14 14.02 -33.13
N VAL A 10 9.65 13.42 -34.21
CA VAL A 10 10.34 12.13 -34.13
C VAL A 10 11.54 12.32 -33.22
N VAL A 11 11.48 11.71 -32.04
CA VAL A 11 12.52 11.85 -31.02
C VAL A 11 13.73 11.05 -31.45
N ASP A 12 14.85 11.74 -31.69
CA ASP A 12 16.16 11.12 -31.87
C ASP A 12 16.67 10.60 -30.53
N LEU A 13 16.47 9.30 -30.31
CA LEU A 13 16.87 8.56 -29.11
C LEU A 13 18.40 8.50 -28.92
N THR A 14 19.20 8.86 -29.94
CA THR A 14 20.67 8.91 -29.83
C THR A 14 21.19 10.26 -29.31
N ARG A 15 20.41 11.34 -29.50
CA ARG A 15 20.79 12.72 -29.11
C ARG A 15 20.21 13.19 -27.78
N LYS A 16 19.06 12.65 -27.33
CA LYS A 16 18.39 13.09 -26.09
C LYS A 16 18.04 11.91 -25.20
N LYS A 17 18.66 11.85 -24.02
CA LYS A 17 18.25 10.95 -22.93
C LYS A 17 16.98 11.49 -22.24
N GLY A 18 16.04 10.60 -21.91
CA GLY A 18 14.95 10.90 -20.97
C GLY A 18 13.56 11.20 -21.55
N THR A 19 13.32 11.05 -22.86
CA THR A 19 11.96 11.20 -23.44
C THR A 19 11.37 9.89 -23.99
N GLY A 20 12.03 8.75 -23.79
CA GLY A 20 11.54 7.40 -24.16
C GLY A 20 11.40 6.45 -22.96
N ALA A 21 11.14 5.17 -23.21
CA ALA A 21 11.02 4.11 -22.20
C ALA A 21 12.35 3.75 -21.49
N GLU A 22 13.34 4.63 -21.56
CA GLU A 22 14.63 4.46 -20.89
C GLU A 22 14.50 4.93 -19.44
N ARG A 23 14.44 3.98 -18.50
CA ARG A 23 14.46 4.27 -17.07
C ARG A 23 15.86 4.69 -16.63
N THR A 24 15.99 5.90 -16.10
CA THR A 24 17.24 6.40 -15.49
C THR A 24 17.49 5.83 -14.09
N ARG A 25 16.46 5.25 -13.45
CA ARG A 25 16.54 4.63 -12.13
C ARG A 25 15.71 3.35 -12.10
N ARG A 26 16.19 2.35 -11.37
CA ARG A 26 15.45 1.13 -11.04
C ARG A 26 14.86 1.29 -9.63
N PRO A 27 13.55 1.06 -9.43
CA PRO A 27 13.00 1.05 -8.08
C PRO A 27 13.65 -0.08 -7.28
N ILE A 28 14.04 0.24 -6.05
CA ILE A 28 14.50 -0.74 -5.07
C ILE A 28 13.28 -1.08 -4.23
N TYR A 29 12.98 -2.37 -4.12
CA TYR A 29 11.92 -2.84 -3.23
C TYR A 29 12.39 -2.64 -1.79
N VAL A 30 11.57 -1.97 -0.99
CA VAL A 30 11.83 -1.69 0.42
C VAL A 30 10.62 -2.16 1.22
N ASP A 31 10.87 -2.91 2.30
CA ASP A 31 9.82 -3.31 3.22
C ASP A 31 9.51 -2.14 4.16
N LEU A 32 8.31 -1.58 4.00
CA LEU A 32 7.79 -0.50 4.84
C LEU A 32 6.66 -1.04 5.72
N LEU A 33 6.52 -0.45 6.91
CA LEU A 33 5.38 -0.73 7.76
C LEU A 33 4.12 -0.17 7.08
N PRO A 34 3.03 -0.94 6.96
CA PRO A 34 1.81 -0.44 6.33
C PRO A 34 1.25 0.73 7.17
N PRO A 35 0.66 1.75 6.52
CA PRO A 35 0.24 2.98 7.18
C PRO A 35 -0.71 2.73 8.36
N CYS A 36 -1.67 1.82 8.20
CA CYS A 36 -2.60 1.44 9.26
C CYS A 36 -1.91 0.86 10.50
N LYS A 37 -0.88 0.02 10.32
CA LYS A 37 -0.10 -0.56 11.43
C LYS A 37 0.82 0.47 12.06
N TYR A 38 1.41 1.35 11.24
CA TYR A 38 2.24 2.45 11.72
C TYR A 38 1.44 3.44 12.57
N ALA A 39 0.21 3.76 12.17
CA ALA A 39 -0.66 4.67 12.89
C ALA A 39 -1.33 4.06 14.13
N CYS A 40 -1.39 2.72 14.24
CA CYS A 40 -2.00 2.03 15.38
C CYS A 40 -1.07 2.05 16.61
N PRO A 41 -1.43 2.71 17.73
CA PRO A 41 -0.59 2.74 18.93
C PRO A 41 -0.48 1.37 19.61
N ALA A 42 -1.47 0.49 19.41
CA ALA A 42 -1.45 -0.88 19.93
C ALA A 42 -0.57 -1.82 19.09
N GLY A 43 -0.07 -1.36 17.92
CA GLY A 43 0.81 -2.16 17.07
C GLY A 43 0.15 -3.35 16.37
N GLU A 44 -1.18 -3.38 16.35
CA GLU A 44 -1.95 -4.49 15.78
C GLU A 44 -1.61 -4.76 14.31
N ASN A 45 -1.50 -6.02 13.95
CA ASN A 45 -1.39 -6.42 12.54
C ASN A 45 -2.76 -6.40 11.83
N ILE A 46 -3.28 -5.20 11.55
CA ILE A 46 -4.61 -4.97 10.98
C ILE A 46 -4.83 -5.72 9.66
N GLN A 47 -3.85 -5.68 8.77
CA GLN A 47 -3.94 -6.37 7.47
C GLN A 47 -4.07 -7.89 7.64
N ALA A 48 -3.35 -8.48 8.60
CA ALA A 48 -3.34 -9.93 8.80
C ALA A 48 -4.67 -10.44 9.35
N TRP A 49 -5.17 -9.87 10.46
CA TRP A 49 -6.44 -10.33 11.03
C TRP A 49 -7.63 -10.00 10.11
N LEU A 50 -7.58 -8.87 9.38
CA LEU A 50 -8.62 -8.49 8.43
C LEU A 50 -8.67 -9.43 7.22
N ALA A 51 -7.51 -9.85 6.70
CA ALA A 51 -7.45 -10.83 5.61
C ALA A 51 -8.04 -12.19 6.04
N LEU A 52 -7.75 -12.64 7.26
CA LEU A 52 -8.33 -13.87 7.83
C LEU A 52 -9.84 -13.75 8.00
N ALA A 53 -10.31 -12.60 8.50
CA ALA A 53 -11.74 -12.30 8.64
C ALA A 53 -12.47 -12.31 7.29
N GLN A 54 -11.90 -11.66 6.26
CA GLN A 54 -12.44 -11.66 4.90
C GLN A 54 -12.47 -13.05 4.27
N ALA A 55 -11.53 -13.93 4.63
CA ALA A 55 -11.51 -15.33 4.22
C ALA A 55 -12.49 -16.22 5.03
N GLY A 56 -13.25 -15.66 5.97
CA GLY A 56 -14.17 -16.42 6.85
C GLY A 56 -13.49 -17.21 7.96
N ARG A 57 -12.18 -17.02 8.18
CA ARG A 57 -11.36 -17.72 9.18
C ARG A 57 -11.40 -16.96 10.52
N TRP A 58 -12.59 -16.86 11.10
CA TRP A 58 -12.85 -15.98 12.25
C TRP A 58 -12.02 -16.30 13.50
N LYS A 59 -11.81 -17.59 13.80
CA LYS A 59 -11.00 -18.00 14.97
C LYS A 59 -9.55 -17.54 14.82
N GLU A 60 -8.98 -17.71 13.64
CA GLU A 60 -7.59 -17.34 13.38
C GLU A 60 -7.42 -15.82 13.29
N ALA A 61 -8.42 -15.12 12.74
CA ALA A 61 -8.47 -13.65 12.80
C ALA A 61 -8.47 -13.16 14.25
N TRP A 62 -9.30 -13.78 15.11
CA TRP A 62 -9.34 -13.44 16.52
C TRP A 62 -8.03 -13.75 17.24
N GLU A 63 -7.42 -14.92 16.99
CA GLU A 63 -6.10 -15.31 17.55
C GLU A 63 -5.01 -14.32 17.15
N GLN A 64 -4.98 -13.91 15.87
CA GLN A 64 -4.03 -12.90 15.39
C GLN A 64 -4.26 -11.54 16.05
N LEU A 65 -5.52 -11.14 16.24
CA LEU A 65 -5.89 -9.87 16.85
C LEU A 65 -5.50 -9.83 18.35
N ILE A 66 -5.78 -10.90 19.09
CA ILE A 66 -5.46 -10.97 20.54
C ILE A 66 -3.96 -11.11 20.83
N SER A 67 -3.17 -11.55 19.85
CA SER A 67 -1.71 -11.63 19.98
C SER A 67 -1.09 -10.27 20.28
N ASP A 68 -1.65 -9.21 19.71
CA ASP A 68 -1.16 -7.83 19.87
C ASP A 68 -1.98 -7.07 20.92
N ASN A 69 -3.30 -7.33 21.00
CA ASN A 69 -4.21 -6.60 21.89
C ASN A 69 -5.08 -7.55 22.74
N PRO A 70 -4.90 -7.60 24.07
CA PRO A 70 -5.66 -8.51 24.93
C PRO A 70 -7.14 -8.12 25.11
N LEU A 71 -7.54 -6.90 24.71
CA LEU A 71 -8.89 -6.36 24.92
C LEU A 71 -9.50 -5.80 23.62
N PRO A 72 -9.54 -6.56 22.52
CA PRO A 72 -9.89 -6.02 21.21
C PRO A 72 -11.36 -5.59 21.11
N ALA A 73 -12.26 -6.28 21.82
CA ALA A 73 -13.68 -5.99 21.82
C ALA A 73 -14.03 -4.63 22.46
N VAL A 74 -13.25 -4.20 23.46
CA VAL A 74 -13.41 -2.89 24.10
C VAL A 74 -12.59 -1.85 23.36
N HIS A 75 -11.32 -2.12 23.09
CA HIS A 75 -10.43 -1.20 22.37
C HIS A 75 -11.06 -0.77 21.04
N GLY A 76 -11.52 -1.70 20.20
CA GLY A 76 -12.12 -1.37 18.90
C GLY A 76 -13.42 -0.54 18.97
N ARG A 77 -14.06 -0.39 20.14
CA ARG A 77 -15.25 0.46 20.32
C ARG A 77 -14.92 1.85 20.86
N VAL A 78 -13.82 1.97 21.61
CA VAL A 78 -13.43 3.23 22.27
C VAL A 78 -12.26 3.93 21.57
N CYS A 79 -11.58 3.24 20.65
CA CYS A 79 -10.47 3.78 19.89
C CYS A 79 -10.92 4.97 19.05
N TYR A 80 -10.03 5.94 18.86
CA TYR A 80 -10.22 7.04 17.91
C TYR A 80 -9.87 6.66 16.47
N HIS A 81 -9.53 5.39 16.23
CA HIS A 81 -9.22 4.82 14.92
C HIS A 81 -8.20 5.63 14.08
N PRO A 82 -7.02 6.02 14.63
CA PRO A 82 -6.00 6.71 13.83
C PRO A 82 -5.53 5.87 12.63
N CYS A 83 -5.69 4.54 12.71
CA CYS A 83 -5.38 3.60 11.64
C CYS A 83 -6.29 3.69 10.39
N GLU A 84 -7.40 4.43 10.44
CA GLU A 84 -8.28 4.68 9.28
C GLU A 84 -7.85 5.88 8.44
N THR A 85 -7.03 6.77 9.01
CA THR A 85 -6.59 8.02 8.35
C THR A 85 -5.07 8.11 8.16
N GLY A 86 -4.30 7.22 8.81
CA GLY A 86 -2.85 7.14 8.72
C GLY A 86 -2.30 6.53 7.44
#